data_AF-A0A430BEX2-F1
#
_entry.id   AF-A0A430BEX2-F1
#
_cell.length_a   1.000
_cell.length_b   1.000
_cell.length_c   1.000
_cell.angle_alpha   90.00
_cell.angle_beta   90.00
_cell.angle_gamma   90.00
#
_symmetry.space_group_name_H-M   'P 1'
#
loop_
_entity.id
_entity.type
_entity.pdbx_description
1 polymer ?
#
loop_
_entity_poly.entity_id
_entity_poly.type
_entity_poly.pdbx_seq_one_letter_code
_entity_poly.pdbx_strand_id
1 'polypeptide(L)'
;MTGWRERGWTVNGHARRQSKLTACFEQRLRLADRSITHKVAATPAIMLILFVAMALTSTAALLFAGQRVDHIVNRDIRDIGQLNSITRRFDAVNLSVYHLLVTKAATPALMIDRQVASIHRELAGVRGDLLTFQRSHHAQAASLQPAIVELERYSGTVDVLTSMLSIDFASTAAMIDPFRLNAQRIDAQIRQVAAGGIARAEHRAMGALFATRLTIAMLLLALVVSTAMSLALAYVVGRSIVSSITSIAAATEAVLDDRDIDFAELQRRDELGLVVTALASFQAERTAARLVAHEAEEMRRQALAQTERQTSAIASVREQARLDREATLTRLAEAFERQVTGIIRSAQNAMAHLETNASMLRKAITSSRDLAKKVDTISKSFASEMIEAGQETHSLARAFDSIDREITDTSLAAKSISEHARDARETVALSRQQAESIEQIVGVITAIAKQTNLLALNATIESARVGPAGAGFAVVAAEVKTLASQTGDSAGDVRGKIEAVQGQIRSVVTSTESLSTLIDSMNDGAGRVAAMSRGQTSAIEQLNARISAVEERSQVLAEAGMEIRTSADSNLVSVQQVQDTAEILKRTLESLALDAQRFTRDLLHGERPIDIQPEPVDRDETQSAL
;
A
#
# COMPACT_ATOMS: atom_id res chain seq x y z
N MET A 1 23.42 -89.53 13.20
CA MET A 1 23.90 -88.63 12.14
C MET A 1 22.81 -87.58 11.94
N THR A 2 22.86 -86.45 12.66
CA THR A 2 23.65 -85.22 12.42
C THR A 2 22.83 -84.17 11.67
N GLY A 3 22.32 -83.22 12.46
CA GLY A 3 22.55 -81.78 12.27
C GLY A 3 21.61 -81.04 11.35
N TRP A 4 20.69 -80.27 11.92
CA TRP A 4 20.31 -78.94 11.39
C TRP A 4 20.04 -77.99 12.57
N ARG A 5 20.83 -76.91 12.62
CA ARG A 5 20.87 -75.89 13.67
C ARG A 5 19.72 -74.91 13.53
N GLU A 6 19.02 -74.66 14.64
CA GLU A 6 18.22 -73.45 14.84
C GLU A 6 19.14 -72.21 14.94
N ARG A 7 18.89 -71.21 14.10
CA ARG A 7 19.48 -69.87 14.21
C ARG A 7 18.52 -68.98 14.99
N GLY A 8 18.69 -68.94 16.31
CA GLY A 8 18.11 -67.92 17.17
C GLY A 8 18.78 -66.57 16.91
N TRP A 9 17.99 -65.57 16.50
CA TRP A 9 18.39 -64.16 16.48
C TRP A 9 18.60 -63.69 17.92
N THR A 10 19.85 -63.63 18.38
CA THR A 10 20.19 -63.03 19.68
C THR A 10 20.30 -61.51 19.56
N VAL A 11 19.39 -60.80 20.23
CA VAL A 11 19.39 -59.35 20.48
C VAL A 11 20.67 -58.87 21.24
N ASN A 12 21.55 -59.78 21.68
CA ASN A 12 22.75 -59.48 22.46
C ASN A 12 23.96 -58.92 21.68
N GLY A 13 23.89 -58.80 20.35
CA GLY A 13 24.99 -58.29 19.53
C GLY A 13 25.24 -56.77 19.63
N HIS A 14 24.18 -55.97 19.81
CA HIS A 14 24.29 -54.51 19.86
C HIS A 14 24.70 -53.98 21.24
N ALA A 15 24.27 -54.62 22.33
CA ALA A 15 24.63 -54.24 23.70
C ALA A 15 26.15 -54.41 23.97
N ARG A 16 26.78 -55.46 23.43
CA ARG A 16 28.22 -55.73 23.60
C ARG A 16 29.15 -54.81 22.80
N ARG A 17 28.66 -54.22 21.70
CA ARG A 17 29.43 -53.22 20.91
C ARG A 17 29.32 -51.81 21.49
N GLN A 18 28.15 -51.43 22.03
CA GLN A 18 28.01 -50.16 22.75
C GLN A 18 28.80 -50.13 24.06
N SER A 19 28.88 -51.25 24.80
CA SER A 19 29.64 -51.31 26.07
C SER A 19 31.15 -51.13 25.90
N LYS A 20 31.73 -51.51 24.75
CA LYS A 20 33.17 -51.36 24.49
C LYS A 20 33.57 -49.92 24.15
N LEU A 21 32.71 -49.18 23.46
CA LEU A 21 32.96 -47.77 23.12
C LEU A 21 32.81 -46.86 24.35
N THR A 22 31.82 -47.12 25.22
CA THR A 22 31.65 -46.39 26.48
C THR A 22 32.72 -46.72 27.51
N ALA A 23 33.12 -47.99 27.64
CA ALA A 23 34.22 -48.39 28.54
C ALA A 23 35.57 -47.75 28.13
N CYS A 24 35.84 -47.63 26.83
CA CYS A 24 37.03 -46.92 26.33
C CYS A 24 37.00 -45.41 26.66
N PHE A 25 35.81 -44.82 26.71
CA PHE A 25 35.62 -43.41 27.08
C PHE A 25 35.77 -43.18 28.59
N GLU A 26 35.25 -44.08 29.43
CA GLU A 26 35.43 -44.06 30.89
C GLU A 26 36.91 -44.20 31.30
N GLN A 27 37.65 -45.08 30.61
CA GLN A 27 39.07 -45.32 30.91
C GLN A 27 39.98 -44.15 30.48
N ARG A 28 39.59 -43.38 29.45
CA ARG A 28 40.35 -42.20 28.97
C ARG A 28 40.09 -40.92 29.76
N LEU A 29 38.89 -40.72 30.32
CA LEU A 29 38.57 -39.48 31.07
C LEU A 29 38.77 -39.58 32.59
N ARG A 30 39.15 -40.75 33.14
CA ARG A 30 39.29 -40.98 34.60
C ARG A 30 38.14 -40.37 35.40
N LEU A 31 36.91 -40.52 34.89
CA LEU A 31 35.75 -39.93 35.55
C LEU A 31 35.55 -40.55 36.93
N ALA A 32 35.87 -41.83 37.12
CA ALA A 32 35.75 -42.52 38.40
C ALA A 32 36.46 -41.80 39.57
N ASP A 33 37.59 -41.12 39.34
CA ASP A 33 38.41 -40.50 40.39
C ASP A 33 38.03 -39.04 40.74
N ARG A 34 37.04 -38.45 40.06
CA ARG A 34 36.57 -37.09 40.35
C ARG A 34 35.42 -37.09 41.35
N SER A 35 35.36 -36.04 42.18
CA SER A 35 34.33 -35.89 43.20
C SER A 35 32.92 -35.91 42.60
N ILE A 36 31.96 -36.49 43.34
CA ILE A 36 30.57 -36.60 42.88
C ILE A 36 29.95 -35.23 42.63
N THR A 37 30.31 -34.23 43.45
CA THR A 37 29.85 -32.83 43.30
C THR A 37 30.24 -32.22 41.96
N HIS A 38 31.48 -32.40 41.49
CA HIS A 38 31.93 -31.88 40.20
C HIS A 38 31.27 -32.61 39.01
N LYS A 39 30.92 -33.90 39.15
CA LYS A 39 30.22 -34.67 38.11
C LYS A 39 28.77 -34.22 37.94
N VAL A 40 28.08 -33.97 39.04
CA VAL A 40 26.67 -33.55 39.04
C VAL A 40 26.52 -32.09 38.62
N ALA A 41 27.46 -31.22 39.02
CA ALA A 41 27.45 -29.80 38.66
C ALA A 41 27.86 -29.51 37.20
N ALA A 42 28.58 -30.42 36.54
CA ALA A 42 29.06 -30.22 35.16
C ALA A 42 27.91 -30.09 34.14
N THR A 43 26.85 -30.90 34.27
CA THR A 43 25.72 -30.92 33.34
C THR A 43 24.95 -29.58 33.30
N PRO A 44 24.49 -29.02 34.43
CA PRO A 44 23.81 -27.71 34.43
C PRO A 44 24.75 -26.56 34.04
N ALA A 45 26.05 -26.63 34.36
CA ALA A 45 27.02 -25.60 33.97
C ALA A 45 27.24 -25.55 32.45
N ILE A 46 27.39 -26.71 31.80
CA ILE A 46 27.52 -26.79 30.33
C ILE A 46 26.23 -26.33 29.64
N MET A 47 25.07 -26.67 30.19
CA MET A 47 23.78 -26.18 29.71
C MET A 47 23.70 -24.66 29.76
N LEU A 48 24.08 -24.05 30.88
CA LEU A 48 24.08 -22.58 31.03
C LEU A 48 24.96 -21.91 29.96
N ILE A 49 26.15 -22.45 29.70
CA ILE A 49 27.05 -21.94 28.66
C ILE A 49 26.43 -22.04 27.26
N LEU A 50 25.80 -23.17 26.93
CA LEU A 50 25.11 -23.38 25.66
C LEU A 50 23.90 -22.44 25.50
N PHE A 51 23.13 -22.22 26.56
CA PHE A 51 22.01 -21.27 26.57
C PHE A 51 22.49 -19.84 26.35
N VAL A 52 23.57 -19.41 27.01
CA VAL A 52 24.15 -18.08 26.81
C VAL A 52 24.67 -17.91 25.39
N ALA A 53 25.35 -18.92 24.82
CA ALA A 53 25.80 -18.89 23.43
C ALA A 53 24.62 -18.80 22.43
N MET A 54 23.54 -19.53 22.68
CA MET A 54 22.32 -19.47 21.87
C MET A 54 21.62 -18.11 21.97
N ALA A 55 21.56 -17.52 23.17
CA ALA A 55 21.00 -16.19 23.38
C ALA A 55 21.82 -15.10 22.66
N LEU A 56 23.16 -15.17 22.71
CA LEU A 56 24.05 -14.23 22.03
C LEU A 56 23.92 -14.30 20.51
N THR A 57 23.90 -15.52 19.95
CA THR A 57 23.73 -15.72 18.50
C THR A 57 22.35 -15.29 18.01
N SER A 58 21.29 -15.57 18.77
CA SER A 58 19.93 -15.10 18.48
C SER A 58 19.84 -13.56 18.49
N THR A 59 20.42 -12.92 19.50
CA THR A 59 20.44 -11.46 19.60
C THR A 59 21.21 -10.82 18.44
N ALA A 60 22.37 -11.37 18.09
CA ALA A 60 23.13 -10.90 16.92
C ALA A 60 22.34 -11.06 15.62
N ALA A 61 21.68 -12.21 15.42
CA ALA A 61 20.85 -12.46 14.24
C ALA A 61 19.66 -11.49 14.12
N LEU A 62 18.98 -11.21 15.24
CA LEU A 62 17.90 -10.23 15.32
C LEU A 62 18.37 -8.81 14.98
N LEU A 63 19.54 -8.41 15.47
CA LEU A 63 20.12 -7.10 15.15
C LEU A 63 20.47 -6.98 13.66
N PHE A 64 21.06 -8.02 13.05
CA PHE A 64 21.33 -8.04 11.61
C PHE A 64 20.06 -8.01 10.76
N ALA A 65 19.02 -8.76 11.16
CA ALA A 65 17.72 -8.73 10.50
C ALA A 65 17.08 -7.34 10.60
N GLY A 66 17.13 -6.72 11.79
CA GLY A 66 16.65 -5.36 12.03
C GLY A 66 17.33 -4.33 11.14
N GLN A 67 18.66 -4.37 10.99
CA GLN A 67 19.40 -3.47 10.10
C GLN A 67 19.00 -3.62 8.62
N ARG A 68 18.72 -4.84 8.15
CA ARG A 68 18.28 -5.06 6.77
C ARG A 68 16.87 -4.53 6.52
N VAL A 69 15.96 -4.75 7.47
CA VAL A 69 14.59 -4.21 7.40
C VAL A 69 14.62 -2.69 7.46
N ASP A 70 15.44 -2.11 8.33
CA ASP A 70 15.63 -0.66 8.44
C ASP A 70 16.10 -0.05 7.11
N HIS A 71 17.08 -0.68 6.45
CA HIS A 71 17.55 -0.21 5.15
C HIS A 71 16.47 -0.29 4.05
N ILE A 72 15.59 -1.28 4.08
CA ILE A 72 14.48 -1.39 3.12
C ILE A 72 13.43 -0.31 3.39
N VAL A 73 13.00 -0.17 4.65
CA VAL A 73 11.90 0.73 5.03
C VAL A 73 12.34 2.21 5.00
N ASN A 74 13.47 2.53 5.62
CA ASN A 74 13.90 3.91 5.78
C ASN A 74 14.68 4.46 4.59
N ARG A 75 15.18 3.60 3.71
CA ARG A 75 15.87 4.01 2.48
C ARG A 75 15.05 3.68 1.24
N ASP A 76 14.93 2.40 0.88
CA ASP A 76 14.37 2.03 -0.42
C ASP A 76 12.90 2.48 -0.60
N ILE A 77 12.04 2.29 0.41
CA ILE A 77 10.64 2.75 0.36
C ILE A 77 10.55 4.28 0.34
N ARG A 78 11.39 4.95 1.12
CA ARG A 78 11.43 6.42 1.16
C ARG A 78 11.87 7.00 -0.19
N ASP A 79 12.86 6.39 -0.82
CA ASP A 79 13.37 6.79 -2.14
C ASP A 79 12.29 6.65 -3.21
N ILE A 80 11.57 5.53 -3.22
CA ILE A 80 10.42 5.30 -4.11
C ILE A 80 9.33 6.36 -3.85
N GLY A 81 9.05 6.65 -2.58
CA GLY A 81 8.09 7.68 -2.18
C GLY A 81 8.47 9.07 -2.67
N GLN A 82 9.75 9.44 -2.57
CA GLN A 82 10.28 10.71 -3.08
C GLN A 82 10.13 10.81 -4.61
N LEU A 83 10.57 9.79 -5.37
CA LEU A 83 10.42 9.76 -6.82
C LEU A 83 8.95 9.83 -7.27
N ASN A 84 8.04 9.14 -6.56
CA ASN A 84 6.59 9.24 -6.82
C ASN A 84 6.03 10.62 -6.48
N SER A 85 6.55 11.30 -5.47
CA SER A 85 6.13 12.67 -5.15
C SER A 85 6.60 13.66 -6.21
N ILE A 86 7.83 13.52 -6.71
CA ILE A 86 8.38 14.31 -7.82
C ILE A 86 7.55 14.10 -9.09
N THR A 87 7.22 12.85 -9.41
CA THR A 87 6.39 12.50 -10.57
C THR A 87 5.01 13.15 -10.48
N ARG A 88 4.34 13.06 -9.33
CA ARG A 88 3.03 13.70 -9.11
C ARG A 88 3.09 15.23 -9.22
N ARG A 89 4.17 15.85 -8.72
CA ARG A 89 4.39 17.29 -8.89
C ARG A 89 4.57 17.63 -10.37
N PHE A 90 5.39 16.87 -11.09
CA PHE A 90 5.57 17.06 -12.53
C PHE A 90 4.24 16.95 -13.30
N ASP A 91 3.43 15.92 -13.01
CA ASP A 91 2.11 15.72 -13.63
C ASP A 91 1.17 16.92 -13.36
N ALA A 92 1.16 17.45 -12.14
CA ALA A 92 0.35 18.62 -11.79
C ALA A 92 0.80 19.88 -12.57
N VAL A 93 2.10 20.05 -12.77
CA VAL A 93 2.65 21.16 -13.55
C VAL A 93 2.36 20.99 -15.04
N ASN A 94 2.50 19.79 -15.57
CA ASN A 94 2.13 19.44 -16.94
C ASN A 94 0.63 19.74 -17.19
N LEU A 95 -0.25 19.32 -16.27
CA LEU A 95 -1.67 19.65 -16.33
C LEU A 95 -1.93 21.17 -16.30
N SER A 96 -1.13 21.93 -15.54
CA SER A 96 -1.23 23.38 -15.50
C SER A 96 -0.90 24.04 -16.85
N VAL A 97 0.01 23.46 -17.65
CA VAL A 97 0.28 23.92 -19.02
C VAL A 97 -0.94 23.69 -19.91
N TYR A 98 -1.58 22.51 -19.84
CA TYR A 98 -2.82 22.25 -20.57
C TYR A 98 -3.96 23.19 -20.15
N HIS A 99 -4.11 23.43 -18.85
CA HIS A 99 -5.11 24.37 -18.35
C HIS A 99 -4.85 25.81 -18.83
N LEU A 100 -3.58 26.21 -18.94
CA LEU A 100 -3.21 27.50 -19.52
C LEU A 100 -3.63 27.59 -20.99
N LEU A 101 -3.40 26.54 -21.78
CA LEU A 101 -3.79 26.49 -23.19
C LEU A 101 -5.31 26.60 -23.36
N VAL A 102 -6.07 25.84 -22.57
CA VAL A 102 -7.54 25.85 -22.60
C VAL A 102 -8.10 27.20 -22.17
N THR A 103 -7.58 27.78 -21.09
CA THR A 103 -8.05 29.09 -20.60
C THR A 103 -7.71 30.22 -21.58
N LYS A 104 -6.53 30.18 -22.20
CA LYS A 104 -6.16 31.16 -23.25
C LYS A 104 -7.00 31.01 -24.51
N ALA A 105 -7.37 29.79 -24.90
CA ALA A 105 -8.30 29.54 -26.00
C ALA A 105 -9.70 30.11 -25.71
N ALA A 106 -10.20 29.93 -24.48
CA ALA A 106 -11.49 30.44 -24.06
C ALA A 106 -11.49 31.97 -23.85
N THR A 107 -10.35 32.58 -23.53
CA THR A 107 -10.22 34.02 -23.28
C THR A 107 -8.94 34.58 -23.92
N PRO A 108 -8.96 34.94 -25.22
CA PRO A 108 -7.76 35.36 -25.95
C PRO A 108 -7.05 36.58 -25.35
N ALA A 109 -7.80 37.51 -24.76
CA ALA A 109 -7.28 38.72 -24.13
C ALA A 109 -6.64 38.49 -22.74
N LEU A 110 -6.68 37.28 -22.19
CA LEU A 110 -6.13 36.97 -20.87
C LEU A 110 -4.60 37.14 -20.84
N MET A 111 -4.09 37.90 -19.89
CA MET A 111 -2.64 37.99 -19.63
C MET A 111 -2.16 36.75 -18.88
N ILE A 112 -1.21 36.03 -19.47
CA ILE A 112 -0.77 34.71 -19.00
C ILE A 112 0.51 34.74 -18.15
N ASP A 113 1.17 35.90 -18.02
CA ASP A 113 2.51 36.02 -17.42
C ASP A 113 2.62 35.43 -16.01
N ARG A 114 1.58 35.63 -15.18
CA ARG A 114 1.56 35.08 -13.81
C ARG A 114 1.47 33.55 -13.79
N GLN A 115 0.68 32.97 -14.68
CA GLN A 115 0.50 31.52 -14.76
C GLN A 115 1.76 30.87 -15.33
N VAL A 116 2.36 31.48 -16.35
CA VAL A 116 3.64 31.07 -16.93
C VAL A 116 4.74 31.11 -15.87
N ALA A 117 4.89 32.21 -15.14
CA ALA A 117 5.87 32.31 -14.04
C ALA A 117 5.64 31.28 -12.92
N SER A 118 4.39 30.86 -12.67
CA SER A 118 4.09 29.79 -11.73
C SER A 118 4.55 28.43 -12.25
N ILE A 119 4.28 28.12 -13.52
CA ILE A 119 4.70 26.88 -14.18
C ILE A 119 6.23 26.76 -14.16
N HIS A 120 6.95 27.84 -14.49
CA HIS A 120 8.42 27.86 -14.43
C HIS A 120 8.97 27.59 -13.04
N ARG A 121 8.41 28.21 -12.00
CA ARG A 121 8.85 27.99 -10.62
C ARG A 121 8.65 26.54 -10.19
N GLU A 122 7.52 25.93 -10.54
CA GLU A 122 7.27 24.54 -10.20
C GLU A 122 8.15 23.58 -11.01
N LEU A 123 8.39 23.82 -12.30
CA LEU A 123 9.34 23.03 -13.10
C LEU A 123 10.76 23.10 -12.52
N ALA A 124 11.20 24.29 -12.12
CA ALA A 124 12.47 24.47 -11.43
C ALA A 124 12.50 23.71 -10.08
N GLY A 125 11.37 23.67 -9.36
CA GLY A 125 11.20 22.87 -8.15
C GLY A 125 11.35 21.37 -8.41
N VAL A 126 10.65 20.83 -9.41
CA VAL A 126 10.75 19.41 -9.81
C VAL A 126 12.19 19.06 -10.20
N ARG A 127 12.86 19.92 -10.97
CA ARG A 127 14.27 19.75 -11.32
C ARG A 127 15.18 19.76 -10.09
N GLY A 128 14.94 20.70 -9.16
CA GLY A 128 15.67 20.82 -7.91
C GLY A 128 15.55 19.56 -7.05
N ASP A 129 14.36 18.99 -6.97
CA ASP A 129 14.10 17.75 -6.25
C ASP A 129 14.83 16.57 -6.90
N LEU A 130 14.78 16.44 -8.24
CA LEU A 130 15.52 15.41 -8.97
C LEU A 130 17.03 15.52 -8.78
N LEU A 131 17.60 16.73 -8.86
CA LEU A 131 19.03 16.96 -8.62
C LEU A 131 19.43 16.68 -7.17
N THR A 132 18.54 16.94 -6.22
CA THR A 132 18.77 16.64 -4.80
C THR A 132 18.75 15.13 -4.57
N PHE A 133 17.77 14.43 -5.15
CA PHE A 133 17.69 12.98 -5.13
C PHE A 133 18.91 12.33 -5.80
N GLN A 134 19.35 12.86 -6.94
CA GLN A 134 20.53 12.40 -7.66
C GLN A 134 21.81 12.51 -6.81
N ARG A 135 21.97 13.62 -6.09
CA ARG A 135 23.12 13.87 -5.20
C ARG A 135 23.13 12.95 -3.98
N SER A 136 21.97 12.64 -3.41
CA SER A 136 21.89 11.70 -2.27
C SER A 136 22.00 10.23 -2.69
N HIS A 137 21.80 9.91 -3.98
CA HIS A 137 21.79 8.54 -4.49
C HIS A 137 22.72 8.32 -5.68
N HIS A 138 24.03 8.40 -5.44
CA HIS A 138 25.07 8.21 -6.47
C HIS A 138 24.90 6.93 -7.32
N ALA A 139 24.45 5.82 -6.72
CA ALA A 139 24.22 4.57 -7.45
C ALA A 139 23.11 4.66 -8.51
N GLN A 140 22.19 5.62 -8.38
CA GLN A 140 21.06 5.84 -9.28
C GLN A 140 21.24 7.12 -10.12
N ALA A 141 22.35 7.84 -9.92
CA ALA A 141 22.59 9.12 -10.56
C ALA A 141 22.65 9.01 -12.09
N ALA A 142 23.28 7.96 -12.62
CA ALA A 142 23.36 7.69 -14.05
C ALA A 142 21.98 7.38 -14.66
N SER A 143 21.12 6.66 -13.93
CA SER A 143 19.76 6.32 -14.41
C SER A 143 18.78 7.49 -14.37
N LEU A 144 19.01 8.49 -13.50
CA LEU A 144 18.17 9.67 -13.39
C LEU A 144 18.58 10.78 -14.37
N GLN A 145 19.83 10.76 -14.85
CA GLN A 145 20.37 11.79 -15.74
C GLN A 145 19.52 12.02 -17.01
N PRO A 146 19.03 10.99 -17.72
CA PRO A 146 18.17 11.19 -18.89
C PRO A 146 16.89 11.98 -18.56
N ALA A 147 16.27 11.71 -17.40
CA ALA A 147 15.05 12.38 -16.97
C ALA A 147 15.28 13.86 -16.68
N ILE A 148 16.43 14.21 -16.08
CA ILE A 148 16.82 15.59 -15.80
C ILE A 148 17.05 16.36 -17.11
N VAL A 149 17.73 15.74 -18.07
CA VAL A 149 17.99 16.35 -19.39
C VAL A 149 16.68 16.56 -20.15
N GLU A 150 15.78 15.57 -20.16
CA GLU A 150 14.50 15.69 -20.85
C GLU A 150 13.58 16.72 -20.17
N LEU A 151 13.63 16.83 -18.83
CA LEU A 151 12.92 17.88 -18.08
C LEU A 151 13.41 19.29 -18.43
N GLU A 152 14.72 19.47 -18.61
CA GLU A 152 15.30 20.75 -19.03
C GLU A 152 14.86 21.11 -20.46
N ARG A 153 14.83 20.11 -21.36
CA ARG A 153 14.29 20.28 -22.71
C ARG A 153 12.79 20.60 -22.70
N TYR A 154 12.03 19.95 -21.84
CA TYR A 154 10.60 20.20 -21.67
C TYR A 154 10.34 21.62 -21.15
N SER A 155 11.12 22.09 -20.17
CA SER A 155 11.05 23.48 -19.70
C SER A 155 11.33 24.47 -20.83
N GLY A 156 12.37 24.24 -21.64
CA GLY A 156 12.63 25.09 -22.81
C GLY A 156 11.52 25.01 -23.87
N THR A 157 10.83 23.87 -23.98
CA THR A 157 9.67 23.74 -24.86
C THR A 157 8.49 24.56 -24.33
N VAL A 158 8.27 24.60 -23.01
CA VAL A 158 7.26 25.49 -22.39
C VAL A 158 7.53 26.95 -22.72
N ASP A 159 8.79 27.40 -22.75
CA ASP A 159 9.14 28.77 -23.15
C ASP A 159 8.70 29.09 -24.60
N VAL A 160 9.01 28.17 -25.52
CA VAL A 160 8.61 28.31 -26.93
C VAL A 160 7.08 28.32 -27.04
N LEU A 161 6.43 27.39 -26.35
CA LEU A 161 4.99 27.18 -26.42
C LEU A 161 4.22 28.38 -25.83
N THR A 162 4.70 28.97 -24.73
CA THR A 162 4.12 30.18 -24.13
C THR A 162 4.39 31.45 -24.94
N SER A 163 5.56 31.55 -25.58
CA SER A 163 5.87 32.63 -26.52
C SER A 163 4.97 32.57 -27.77
N MET A 164 4.80 31.39 -28.34
CA MET A 164 3.88 31.17 -29.47
C MET A 164 2.43 31.43 -29.07
N LEU A 165 2.02 31.01 -27.87
CA LEU A 165 0.66 31.22 -27.35
C LEU A 165 0.30 32.70 -27.19
N SER A 166 1.31 33.55 -27.02
CA SER A 166 1.14 35.01 -26.95
C SER A 166 0.91 35.66 -28.33
N ILE A 167 1.24 34.95 -29.41
CA ILE A 167 1.16 35.43 -30.81
C ILE A 167 -0.01 34.77 -31.55
N ASP A 168 -0.07 33.43 -31.55
CA ASP A 168 -1.08 32.64 -32.27
C ASP A 168 -1.37 31.31 -31.55
N PHE A 169 -2.66 31.08 -31.28
CA PHE A 169 -3.12 29.85 -30.65
C PHE A 169 -3.02 28.65 -31.59
N ALA A 170 -3.29 28.80 -32.89
CA ALA A 170 -3.35 27.68 -33.82
C ALA A 170 -1.98 27.00 -33.99
N SER A 171 -0.92 27.80 -34.10
CA SER A 171 0.47 27.32 -34.16
C SER A 171 0.90 26.65 -32.85
N THR A 172 0.40 27.14 -31.71
CA THR A 172 0.66 26.54 -30.40
C THR A 172 -0.06 25.19 -30.23
N ALA A 173 -1.29 25.09 -30.71
CA ALA A 173 -2.08 23.87 -30.66
C ALA A 173 -1.41 22.71 -31.42
N ALA A 174 -0.75 23.00 -32.54
CA ALA A 174 0.01 22.00 -33.30
C ALA A 174 1.21 21.40 -32.52
N MET A 175 1.73 22.10 -31.50
CA MET A 175 2.83 21.60 -30.66
C MET A 175 2.37 20.79 -29.45
N ILE A 176 1.06 20.64 -29.23
CA ILE A 176 0.53 19.90 -28.08
C ILE A 176 0.94 18.42 -28.09
N ASP A 177 0.92 17.77 -29.26
CA ASP A 177 1.28 16.34 -29.34
C ASP A 177 2.77 16.07 -29.11
N PRO A 178 3.70 16.78 -29.78
CA PRO A 178 5.13 16.71 -29.44
C PRO A 178 5.41 17.01 -27.96
N PHE A 179 4.70 17.99 -27.40
CA PHE A 179 4.82 18.35 -26.00
C PHE A 179 4.36 17.23 -25.06
N ARG A 180 3.22 16.59 -25.38
CA ARG A 180 2.70 15.43 -24.66
C ARG A 180 3.69 14.27 -24.65
N LEU A 181 4.34 14.01 -25.79
CA LEU A 181 5.35 12.95 -25.90
C LEU A 181 6.58 13.23 -25.02
N ASN A 182 7.04 14.48 -24.93
CA ASN A 182 8.14 14.85 -24.03
C ASN A 182 7.77 14.64 -22.56
N ALA A 183 6.56 15.03 -22.16
CA ALA A 183 6.06 14.78 -20.80
C ALA A 183 6.00 13.29 -20.46
N GLN A 184 5.50 12.46 -21.40
CA GLN A 184 5.44 11.01 -21.23
C GLN A 184 6.83 10.37 -21.09
N ARG A 185 7.85 10.88 -21.78
CA ARG A 185 9.23 10.38 -21.65
C ARG A 185 9.82 10.65 -20.27
N ILE A 186 9.63 11.86 -19.75
CA ILE A 186 10.09 12.24 -18.40
C ILE A 186 9.44 11.31 -17.37
N ASP A 187 8.12 11.17 -17.45
CA ASP A 187 7.35 10.29 -16.58
C ASP A 187 7.85 8.84 -16.64
N ALA A 188 8.00 8.29 -17.86
CA ALA A 188 8.49 6.93 -18.06
C ALA A 188 9.91 6.73 -17.47
N GLN A 189 10.81 7.69 -17.63
CA GLN A 189 12.17 7.60 -17.12
C GLN A 189 12.21 7.66 -15.58
N ILE A 190 11.43 8.54 -14.95
CA ILE A 190 11.37 8.62 -13.48
C ILE A 190 10.75 7.32 -12.92
N ARG A 191 9.66 6.83 -13.53
CA ARG A 191 9.02 5.56 -13.14
C ARG A 191 9.94 4.36 -13.33
N GLN A 192 10.79 4.35 -14.36
CA GLN A 192 11.79 3.29 -14.56
C GLN A 192 12.79 3.23 -13.41
N VAL A 193 13.26 4.38 -12.91
CA VAL A 193 14.17 4.41 -11.74
C VAL A 193 13.44 3.98 -10.47
N ALA A 194 12.19 4.41 -10.27
CA ALA A 194 11.36 3.98 -9.16
C ALA A 194 11.10 2.46 -9.17
N ALA A 195 10.79 1.88 -10.34
CA ALA A 195 10.62 0.44 -10.53
C ALA A 195 11.92 -0.33 -10.26
N GLY A 196 13.07 0.19 -10.67
CA GLY A 196 14.38 -0.34 -10.29
C GLY A 196 14.62 -0.29 -8.78
N GLY A 197 14.10 0.73 -8.08
CA GLY A 197 14.07 0.80 -6.62
C GLY A 197 13.25 -0.31 -5.99
N ILE A 198 12.04 -0.55 -6.51
CA ILE A 198 11.13 -1.62 -6.06
C ILE A 198 11.81 -2.99 -6.21
N ALA A 199 12.39 -3.29 -7.37
CA ALA A 199 13.06 -4.56 -7.62
C ALA A 199 14.25 -4.80 -6.66
N ARG A 200 15.02 -3.74 -6.33
CA ARG A 200 16.09 -3.82 -5.33
C ARG A 200 15.56 -4.08 -3.92
N ALA A 201 14.48 -3.40 -3.54
CA ALA A 201 13.81 -3.59 -2.25
C ALA A 201 13.30 -5.03 -2.12
N GLU A 202 12.68 -5.56 -3.16
CA GLU A 202 12.16 -6.93 -3.22
C GLU A 202 13.29 -7.97 -3.13
N HIS A 203 14.36 -7.80 -3.91
CA HIS A 203 15.52 -8.68 -3.84
C HIS A 203 16.17 -8.69 -2.44
N ARG A 204 16.28 -7.52 -1.78
CA ARG A 204 16.77 -7.43 -0.40
C ARG A 204 15.80 -8.04 0.61
N ALA A 205 14.49 -7.88 0.41
CA ALA A 205 13.46 -8.47 1.24
C ALA A 205 13.50 -10.00 1.17
N MET A 206 13.60 -10.58 -0.03
CA MET A 206 13.76 -12.03 -0.21
C MET A 206 15.04 -12.55 0.45
N GLY A 207 16.17 -11.84 0.29
CA GLY A 207 17.41 -12.19 0.96
C GLY A 207 17.33 -12.10 2.49
N ALA A 208 16.57 -11.14 3.03
CA ALA A 208 16.30 -11.03 4.47
C ALA A 208 15.43 -12.19 4.97
N LEU A 209 14.34 -12.52 4.27
CA LEU A 209 13.47 -13.65 4.63
C LEU A 209 14.22 -14.99 4.62
N PHE A 210 15.05 -15.22 3.61
CA PHE A 210 15.89 -16.42 3.54
C PHE A 210 16.87 -16.49 4.71
N ALA A 211 17.58 -15.40 5.00
CA ALA A 211 18.51 -15.32 6.12
C ALA A 211 17.79 -15.60 7.47
N THR A 212 16.63 -15.00 7.69
CA THR A 212 15.82 -15.21 8.90
C THR A 212 15.38 -16.67 9.03
N ARG A 213 14.91 -17.30 7.95
CA ARG A 213 14.53 -18.73 7.95
C ARG A 213 15.72 -19.63 8.25
N LEU A 214 16.88 -19.35 7.66
CA LEU A 214 18.11 -20.10 7.90
C LEU A 214 18.58 -19.97 9.35
N THR A 215 18.50 -18.77 9.95
CA THR A 215 18.83 -18.56 11.37
C THR A 215 17.88 -19.32 12.30
N ILE A 216 16.58 -19.34 12.01
CA ILE A 216 15.60 -20.12 12.78
C ILE A 216 15.92 -21.61 12.70
N ALA A 217 16.22 -22.13 11.51
CA ALA A 217 16.60 -23.54 11.31
C ALA A 217 17.88 -23.91 12.09
N MET A 218 18.91 -23.04 12.07
CA MET A 218 20.13 -23.26 12.85
C MET A 218 19.88 -23.24 14.37
N LEU A 219 19.00 -22.36 14.87
CA LEU A 219 18.63 -22.32 16.28
C LEU A 219 17.87 -23.58 16.71
N LEU A 220 16.93 -24.06 15.89
CA LEU A 220 16.23 -25.32 16.16
C LEU A 220 17.19 -26.52 16.16
N LEU A 221 18.13 -26.57 15.22
CA LEU A 221 19.16 -27.60 15.19
C LEU A 221 20.06 -27.54 16.43
N ALA A 222 20.51 -26.35 16.83
CA ALA A 222 21.31 -26.16 18.04
C ALA A 222 20.57 -26.57 19.31
N LEU A 223 19.25 -26.31 19.38
CA LEU A 223 18.39 -26.77 20.48
C LEU A 223 18.31 -28.30 20.54
N VAL A 224 18.14 -28.96 19.39
CA VAL A 224 18.10 -30.43 19.33
C VAL A 224 19.45 -31.03 19.75
N VAL A 225 20.56 -30.49 19.23
CA VAL A 225 21.91 -30.97 19.53
C VAL A 225 22.28 -30.77 21.00
N SER A 226 21.98 -29.60 21.57
CA SER A 226 22.25 -29.31 23.00
C SER A 226 21.43 -30.20 23.93
N THR A 227 20.16 -30.45 23.59
CA THR A 227 19.28 -31.36 24.33
C THR A 227 19.81 -32.80 24.28
N ALA A 228 20.17 -33.28 23.08
CA ALA A 228 20.72 -34.62 22.89
C ALA A 228 22.06 -34.82 23.63
N MET A 229 22.96 -33.83 23.56
CA MET A 229 24.26 -33.88 24.25
C MET A 229 24.09 -33.89 25.78
N SER A 230 23.08 -33.19 26.29
CA SER A 230 22.79 -33.16 27.73
C SER A 230 22.16 -34.43 28.23
N LEU A 231 21.24 -35.04 27.47
CA LEU A 231 20.71 -36.38 27.77
C LEU A 231 21.83 -37.43 27.75
N ALA A 232 22.72 -37.38 26.76
CA ALA A 232 23.86 -38.29 26.66
C ALA A 232 24.81 -38.14 27.86
N LEU A 233 25.14 -36.91 28.25
CA LEU A 233 26.01 -36.64 29.40
C LEU A 233 25.35 -37.09 30.72
N ALA A 234 24.06 -36.79 30.92
CA ALA A 234 23.31 -37.24 32.08
C ALA A 234 23.25 -38.78 32.16
N TYR A 235 23.06 -39.47 31.03
CA TYR A 235 23.07 -40.92 30.96
C TYR A 235 24.43 -41.53 31.35
N VAL A 236 25.53 -40.97 30.83
CA VAL A 236 26.90 -41.45 31.14
C VAL A 236 27.24 -41.25 32.61
N VAL A 237 26.96 -40.06 33.18
CA VAL A 237 27.20 -39.77 34.61
C VAL A 237 26.34 -40.66 35.51
N GLY A 238 25.04 -40.81 35.17
CA GLY A 238 24.12 -41.66 35.91
C GLY A 238 24.56 -43.13 35.92
N ARG A 239 24.96 -43.67 34.77
CA ARG A 239 25.44 -45.05 34.67
C ARG A 239 26.71 -45.30 35.48
N SER A 240 27.66 -44.36 35.47
CA SER A 240 28.91 -44.46 36.21
C SER A 240 28.69 -44.49 37.73
N ILE A 241 27.80 -43.64 38.24
CA ILE A 241 27.48 -43.60 39.68
C ILE A 241 26.73 -44.86 40.10
N VAL A 242 25.71 -45.28 39.34
CA VAL A 242 24.90 -46.46 39.67
C VAL A 242 25.75 -47.74 39.68
N SER A 243 26.54 -47.98 38.63
CA SER A 243 27.43 -49.16 38.56
C SER A 243 28.42 -49.21 39.72
N SER A 244 28.91 -48.04 40.15
CA SER A 244 29.84 -47.90 41.27
C SER A 244 29.18 -48.25 42.60
N ILE A 245 27.99 -47.69 42.86
CA ILE A 245 27.25 -47.95 44.10
C ILE A 245 26.86 -49.44 44.17
N THR A 246 26.42 -50.05 43.06
CA THR A 246 26.09 -51.47 43.04
C THR A 246 27.29 -52.38 43.29
N SER A 247 28.49 -52.00 42.81
CA SER A 247 29.72 -52.77 43.07
C SER A 247 30.17 -52.70 44.53
N ILE A 248 30.02 -51.54 45.17
CA ILE A 248 30.33 -51.34 46.59
C ILE A 248 29.27 -52.04 47.46
N ALA A 249 27.98 -51.97 47.10
CA ALA A 249 26.91 -52.68 47.79
C ALA A 249 27.11 -54.20 47.76
N ALA A 250 27.49 -54.76 46.59
CA ALA A 250 27.79 -56.18 46.46
C ALA A 250 29.04 -56.60 47.28
N ALA A 251 30.06 -55.74 47.36
CA ALA A 251 31.23 -55.98 48.22
C ALA A 251 30.84 -55.96 49.71
N THR A 252 29.99 -55.03 50.14
CA THR A 252 29.47 -54.98 51.52
C THR A 252 28.67 -56.23 51.88
N GLU A 253 27.81 -56.69 50.98
CA GLU A 253 27.02 -57.91 51.19
C GLU A 253 27.90 -59.15 51.30
N ALA A 254 28.93 -59.26 50.45
CA ALA A 254 29.88 -60.38 50.51
C ALA A 254 30.79 -60.36 51.76
N VAL A 255 31.11 -59.17 52.33
CA VAL A 255 31.79 -59.05 53.64
C VAL A 255 30.87 -59.46 54.80
N LEU A 256 29.56 -59.20 54.71
CA LEU A 256 28.59 -59.68 55.70
C LEU A 256 28.47 -61.21 55.68
N ASP A 257 28.55 -61.81 54.50
CA ASP A 257 28.44 -63.25 54.23
C ASP A 257 29.74 -64.06 54.49
N ASP A 258 30.73 -63.46 55.17
CA ASP A 258 31.99 -64.10 55.58
C ASP A 258 32.88 -64.58 54.41
N ARG A 259 32.83 -63.87 53.26
CA ARG A 259 33.70 -64.14 52.11
C ARG A 259 34.89 -63.18 52.11
N ASP A 260 36.06 -63.71 51.77
CA ASP A 260 37.27 -62.89 51.64
C ASP A 260 37.28 -62.17 50.27
N ILE A 261 37.34 -60.84 50.28
CA ILE A 261 37.28 -60.02 49.07
C ILE A 261 38.57 -59.22 48.92
N ASP A 262 39.19 -59.31 47.76
CA ASP A 262 40.33 -58.44 47.42
C ASP A 262 39.82 -57.02 47.10
N PHE A 263 40.07 -56.09 48.01
CA PHE A 263 39.71 -54.68 47.85
C PHE A 263 40.63 -53.88 46.91
N ALA A 264 41.70 -54.49 46.36
CA ALA A 264 42.62 -53.81 45.45
C ALA A 264 41.94 -53.33 44.15
N GLU A 265 40.94 -54.05 43.65
CA GLU A 265 40.20 -53.68 42.42
C GLU A 265 39.15 -52.57 42.65
N LEU A 266 38.82 -52.24 43.90
CA LEU A 266 37.81 -51.22 44.26
C LEU A 266 38.42 -49.90 44.76
N GLN A 267 39.75 -49.79 44.79
CA GLN A 267 40.42 -48.56 45.25
C GLN A 267 40.09 -47.35 44.37
N ARG A 268 39.63 -46.27 45.02
CA ARG A 268 39.25 -45.00 44.39
C ARG A 268 39.62 -43.81 45.27
N ARG A 269 39.72 -42.64 44.62
CA ARG A 269 40.10 -41.36 45.26
C ARG A 269 38.94 -40.40 45.53
N ASP A 270 37.70 -40.81 45.26
CA ASP A 270 36.51 -39.99 45.48
C ASP A 270 35.77 -40.37 46.77
N GLU A 271 34.62 -39.73 47.04
CA GLU A 271 33.88 -39.88 48.31
C GLU A 271 33.42 -41.33 48.57
N LEU A 272 33.26 -42.13 47.51
CA LEU A 272 32.95 -43.55 47.61
C LEU A 272 34.18 -44.42 47.92
N GLY A 273 35.40 -43.94 47.60
CA GLY A 273 36.65 -44.57 48.02
C GLY A 273 36.85 -44.55 49.53
N LEU A 274 36.29 -43.55 50.23
CA LEU A 274 36.27 -43.52 51.69
C LEU A 274 35.45 -44.68 52.27
N VAL A 275 34.32 -45.03 51.63
CA VAL A 275 33.47 -46.16 52.02
C VAL A 275 34.18 -47.49 51.79
N VAL A 276 34.88 -47.65 50.66
CA VAL A 276 35.70 -48.85 50.37
C VAL A 276 36.85 -49.00 51.37
N THR A 277 37.49 -47.89 51.76
CA THR A 277 38.57 -47.89 52.76
C THR A 277 38.05 -48.31 54.15
N ALA A 278 36.86 -47.83 54.55
CA ALA A 278 36.21 -48.22 55.79
C ALA A 278 35.75 -49.70 55.78
N LEU A 279 35.35 -50.23 54.64
CA LEU A 279 34.96 -51.63 54.47
C LEU A 279 36.17 -52.58 54.58
N ALA A 280 37.32 -52.18 54.04
CA ALA A 280 38.58 -52.91 54.13
C ALA A 280 39.12 -52.96 55.59
N SER A 281 38.98 -51.88 56.36
CA SER A 281 39.32 -51.89 57.80
C SER A 281 38.34 -52.73 58.62
N PHE A 282 37.05 -52.74 58.27
CA PHE A 282 36.03 -53.55 58.95
C PHE A 282 36.25 -55.07 58.75
N GLN A 283 36.70 -55.50 57.56
CA GLN A 283 37.09 -56.89 57.32
C GLN A 283 38.36 -57.28 58.12
N ALA A 284 39.32 -56.36 58.25
CA ALA A 284 40.54 -56.55 59.03
C ALA A 284 40.31 -56.57 60.56
N GLU A 285 39.28 -55.88 61.06
CA GLU A 285 38.91 -55.86 62.49
C GLU A 285 38.03 -57.05 62.92
N ARG A 286 37.23 -57.64 62.02
CA ARG A 286 36.40 -58.83 62.34
C ARG A 286 37.21 -60.11 62.56
N THR A 287 38.40 -60.24 61.98
CA THR A 287 39.31 -61.39 62.24
C THR A 287 39.97 -61.32 63.62
N ALA A 288 39.98 -60.16 64.30
CA ALA A 288 40.48 -59.98 65.66
C ALA A 288 39.37 -59.99 66.75
N ALA A 289 38.09 -59.99 66.36
CA ALA A 289 36.94 -59.85 67.26
C ALA A 289 36.32 -61.20 67.73
N ARG A 290 37.15 -62.16 68.16
CA ARG A 290 36.70 -63.37 68.88
C ARG A 290 37.24 -63.50 70.31
N LEU A 291 37.88 -62.47 70.88
CA LEU A 291 38.55 -62.56 72.18
C LEU A 291 38.27 -61.41 73.19
N VAL A 292 37.30 -60.53 72.95
CA VAL A 292 36.93 -59.49 73.94
C VAL A 292 35.41 -59.48 74.19
N ALA A 293 34.91 -60.63 74.63
CA ALA A 293 33.58 -60.75 75.24
C ALA A 293 33.59 -60.47 76.76
N HIS A 294 34.59 -59.73 77.26
CA HIS A 294 34.81 -59.57 78.71
C HIS A 294 34.92 -58.13 79.24
N GLU A 295 34.73 -57.10 78.40
CA GLU A 295 34.74 -55.68 78.81
C GLU A 295 33.34 -55.01 78.69
N ALA A 296 32.28 -55.79 78.79
CA ALA A 296 30.89 -55.32 78.67
C ALA A 296 30.29 -54.74 79.98
N GLU A 297 31.03 -54.76 81.10
CA GLU A 297 30.45 -54.37 82.40
C GLU A 297 30.83 -52.93 82.86
N GLU A 298 31.92 -52.34 82.35
CA GLU A 298 32.42 -51.04 82.85
C GLU A 298 31.88 -49.81 82.07
N MET A 299 31.53 -49.95 80.79
CA MET A 299 30.92 -48.85 80.00
C MET A 299 29.48 -48.50 80.43
N ARG A 300 28.78 -49.43 81.11
CA ARG A 300 27.38 -49.23 81.52
C ARG A 300 27.22 -48.15 82.59
N ARG A 301 28.27 -47.82 83.35
CA ARG A 301 28.22 -46.77 84.39
C ARG A 301 28.45 -45.35 83.86
N GLN A 302 29.08 -45.19 82.70
CA GLN A 302 29.32 -43.86 82.10
C GLN A 302 28.19 -43.43 81.14
N ALA A 303 27.45 -44.39 80.54
CA ALA A 303 26.34 -44.09 79.62
C ALA A 303 25.13 -43.38 80.28
N LEU A 304 24.90 -43.58 81.58
CA LEU A 304 23.76 -42.96 82.28
C LEU A 304 23.97 -41.46 82.56
N ALA A 305 25.22 -41.01 82.81
CA ALA A 305 25.51 -39.61 83.10
C ALA A 305 25.55 -38.70 81.86
N GLN A 306 25.75 -39.27 80.65
CA GLN A 306 25.73 -38.53 79.39
C GLN A 306 24.30 -38.36 78.83
N THR A 307 23.40 -39.28 79.19
CA THR A 307 21.99 -39.26 78.77
C THR A 307 21.24 -38.05 79.36
N GLU A 308 21.52 -37.64 80.60
CA GLU A 308 20.85 -36.48 81.25
C GLU A 308 21.27 -35.11 80.70
N ARG A 309 22.52 -34.98 80.23
CA ARG A 309 22.98 -33.76 79.54
C ARG A 309 22.48 -33.69 78.09
N GLN A 310 22.25 -34.84 77.45
CA GLN A 310 21.65 -34.90 76.12
C GLN A 310 20.14 -34.62 76.15
N THR A 311 19.37 -35.07 77.15
CA THR A 311 17.92 -34.75 77.23
C THR A 311 17.63 -33.27 77.45
N SER A 312 18.47 -32.55 78.21
CA SER A 312 18.33 -31.09 78.43
C SER A 312 18.80 -30.25 77.22
N ALA A 313 19.84 -30.70 76.51
CA ALA A 313 20.26 -30.10 75.23
C ALA A 313 19.25 -30.37 74.09
N ILE A 314 18.63 -31.56 74.05
CA ILE A 314 17.61 -31.92 73.05
C ILE A 314 16.30 -31.15 73.29
N ALA A 315 15.93 -30.85 74.54
CA ALA A 315 14.73 -30.06 74.84
C ALA A 315 14.88 -28.58 74.43
N SER A 316 16.02 -27.94 74.72
CA SER A 316 16.30 -26.57 74.29
C SER A 316 16.46 -26.45 72.77
N VAL A 317 17.15 -27.38 72.12
CA VAL A 317 17.27 -27.44 70.65
C VAL A 317 15.93 -27.72 69.96
N ARG A 318 15.05 -28.56 70.55
CA ARG A 318 13.69 -28.78 70.01
C ARG A 318 12.81 -27.54 70.12
N GLU A 319 12.87 -26.82 71.23
CA GLU A 319 12.08 -25.59 71.38
C GLU A 319 12.59 -24.49 70.44
N GLN A 320 13.92 -24.37 70.28
CA GLN A 320 14.49 -23.46 69.29
C GLN A 320 14.14 -23.87 67.85
N ALA A 321 14.16 -25.17 67.52
CA ALA A 321 13.73 -25.67 66.22
C ALA A 321 12.23 -25.48 65.96
N ARG A 322 11.39 -25.52 67.01
CA ARG A 322 9.95 -25.22 66.92
C ARG A 322 9.72 -23.74 66.63
N LEU A 323 10.37 -22.85 67.40
CA LEU A 323 10.31 -21.40 67.19
C LEU A 323 10.88 -20.99 65.81
N ASP A 324 12.00 -21.58 65.37
CA ASP A 324 12.56 -21.33 64.04
C ASP A 324 11.66 -21.85 62.92
N ARG A 325 10.98 -22.98 63.12
CA ARG A 325 10.00 -23.53 62.18
C ARG A 325 8.77 -22.65 62.08
N GLU A 326 8.19 -22.23 63.21
CA GLU A 326 7.07 -21.27 63.25
C GLU A 326 7.46 -19.96 62.56
N ALA A 327 8.61 -19.37 62.91
CA ALA A 327 9.10 -18.14 62.29
C ALA A 327 9.36 -18.28 60.78
N THR A 328 9.81 -19.46 60.33
CA THR A 328 10.00 -19.75 58.90
C THR A 328 8.68 -19.94 58.17
N LEU A 329 7.70 -20.64 58.76
CA LEU A 329 6.36 -20.79 58.20
C LEU A 329 5.65 -19.44 58.11
N THR A 330 5.75 -18.58 59.13
CA THR A 330 5.21 -17.21 59.09
C THR A 330 5.85 -16.39 57.98
N ARG A 331 7.19 -16.38 57.83
CA ARG A 331 7.85 -15.68 56.73
C ARG A 331 7.43 -16.19 55.35
N LEU A 332 7.30 -17.51 55.19
CA LEU A 332 6.87 -18.11 53.91
C LEU A 332 5.41 -17.76 53.61
N ALA A 333 4.54 -17.78 54.61
CA ALA A 333 3.14 -17.39 54.49
C ALA A 333 3.00 -15.91 54.11
N GLU A 334 3.73 -15.00 54.77
CA GLU A 334 3.76 -13.57 54.44
C GLU A 334 4.38 -13.27 53.07
N ALA A 335 5.42 -14.02 52.67
CA ALA A 335 6.01 -13.89 51.35
C ALA A 335 5.04 -14.37 50.26
N PHE A 336 4.38 -15.50 50.48
CA PHE A 336 3.35 -16.05 49.60
C PHE A 336 2.16 -15.08 49.46
N GLU A 337 1.62 -14.59 50.57
CA GLU A 337 0.50 -13.63 50.57
C GLU A 337 0.86 -12.35 49.82
N ARG A 338 2.05 -11.78 50.05
CA ARG A 338 2.52 -10.60 49.31
C ARG A 338 2.65 -10.87 47.81
N GLN A 339 3.20 -12.02 47.43
CA GLN A 339 3.37 -12.39 46.02
C GLN A 339 2.02 -12.59 45.33
N VAL A 340 1.11 -13.36 45.92
CA VAL A 340 -0.23 -13.59 45.37
C VAL A 340 -1.03 -12.29 45.30
N THR A 341 -1.00 -11.46 46.35
CA THR A 341 -1.65 -10.13 46.34
C THR A 341 -1.08 -9.23 45.24
N GLY A 342 0.24 -9.28 45.02
CA GLY A 342 0.90 -8.54 43.94
C GLY A 342 0.47 -8.99 42.54
N ILE A 343 0.33 -10.32 42.33
CA ILE A 343 -0.17 -10.89 41.08
C ILE A 343 -1.63 -10.49 40.84
N ILE A 344 -2.49 -10.62 41.87
CA ILE A 344 -3.91 -10.23 41.78
C ILE A 344 -4.05 -8.76 41.43
N ARG A 345 -3.30 -7.86 42.09
CA ARG A 345 -3.33 -6.43 41.78
C ARG A 345 -2.88 -6.13 40.36
N SER A 346 -1.82 -6.80 39.89
CA SER A 346 -1.33 -6.65 38.53
C SER A 346 -2.37 -7.12 37.51
N ALA A 347 -3.04 -8.23 37.79
CA ALA A 347 -4.10 -8.75 36.95
C ALA A 347 -5.36 -7.86 36.96
N GLN A 348 -5.74 -7.28 38.12
CA GLN A 348 -6.80 -6.28 38.23
C GLN A 348 -6.51 -5.03 37.39
N ASN A 349 -5.27 -4.53 37.43
CA ASN A 349 -4.87 -3.40 36.57
C ASN A 349 -4.93 -3.78 35.08
N ALA A 350 -4.48 -4.98 34.71
CA ALA A 350 -4.58 -5.47 33.33
C ALA A 350 -6.04 -5.57 32.86
N MET A 351 -6.96 -6.03 33.71
CA MET A 351 -8.40 -6.07 33.40
C MET A 351 -9.00 -4.66 33.22
N ALA A 352 -8.66 -3.69 34.07
CA ALA A 352 -9.11 -2.31 33.92
C ALA A 352 -8.63 -1.70 32.59
N HIS A 353 -7.40 -2.02 32.18
CA HIS A 353 -6.88 -1.65 30.85
C HIS A 353 -7.64 -2.35 29.71
N LEU A 354 -7.97 -3.64 29.85
CA LEU A 354 -8.78 -4.37 28.86
C LEU A 354 -10.19 -3.78 28.71
N GLU A 355 -10.87 -3.44 29.81
CA GLU A 355 -12.18 -2.79 29.79
C GLU A 355 -12.13 -1.43 29.09
N THR A 356 -11.12 -0.62 29.39
CA THR A 356 -10.89 0.67 28.74
C THR A 356 -10.66 0.49 27.23
N ASN A 357 -9.79 -0.46 26.85
CA ASN A 357 -9.50 -0.76 25.46
C ASN A 357 -10.75 -1.28 24.71
N ALA A 358 -11.52 -2.16 25.33
CA ALA A 358 -12.79 -2.65 24.78
C ALA A 358 -13.80 -1.51 24.56
N SER A 359 -13.89 -0.56 25.50
CA SER A 359 -14.74 0.64 25.36
C SER A 359 -14.29 1.55 24.22
N MET A 360 -12.98 1.79 24.09
CA MET A 360 -12.42 2.56 22.97
C MET A 360 -12.66 1.86 21.62
N LEU A 361 -12.46 0.54 21.56
CA LEU A 361 -12.72 -0.25 20.37
C LEU A 361 -14.21 -0.21 19.98
N ARG A 362 -15.14 -0.29 20.93
CA ARG A 362 -16.58 -0.10 20.66
C ARG A 362 -16.87 1.25 20.02
N LYS A 363 -16.32 2.33 20.55
CA LYS A 363 -16.49 3.68 19.94
C LYS A 363 -15.93 3.72 18.52
N ALA A 364 -14.76 3.13 18.28
CA ALA A 364 -14.15 3.05 16.96
C ALA A 364 -15.00 2.21 15.98
N ILE A 365 -15.59 1.11 16.43
CA ILE A 365 -16.51 0.27 15.66
C ILE A 365 -17.78 1.03 15.28
N THR A 366 -18.41 1.74 16.23
CA THR A 366 -19.58 2.58 15.94
C THR A 366 -19.24 3.66 14.91
N SER A 367 -18.11 4.35 15.08
CA SER A 367 -17.64 5.34 14.10
C SER A 367 -17.37 4.72 12.72
N SER A 368 -16.87 3.49 12.67
CA SER A 368 -16.62 2.77 11.41
C SER A 368 -17.92 2.38 10.72
N ARG A 369 -18.94 1.96 11.47
CA ARG A 369 -20.29 1.70 10.93
C ARG A 369 -20.94 2.98 10.40
N ASP A 370 -20.82 4.09 11.12
CA ASP A 370 -21.33 5.39 10.65
C ASP A 370 -20.62 5.85 9.38
N LEU A 371 -19.30 5.64 9.30
CA LEU A 371 -18.53 5.90 8.09
C LEU A 371 -19.01 5.02 6.93
N ALA A 372 -19.14 3.72 7.13
CA ALA A 372 -19.67 2.79 6.12
C ALA A 372 -21.05 3.21 5.61
N LYS A 373 -21.93 3.67 6.51
CA LYS A 373 -23.26 4.17 6.14
C LYS A 373 -23.17 5.45 5.30
N LYS A 374 -22.33 6.41 5.68
CA LYS A 374 -22.12 7.63 4.90
C LYS A 374 -21.56 7.32 3.51
N VAL A 375 -20.59 6.40 3.43
CA VAL A 375 -20.00 5.93 2.18
C VAL A 375 -21.06 5.28 1.28
N ASP A 376 -21.94 4.43 1.83
CA ASP A 376 -23.07 3.84 1.07
C ASP A 376 -24.05 4.91 0.55
N THR A 377 -24.42 5.88 1.38
CA THR A 377 -25.28 7.00 0.95
C THR A 377 -24.64 7.83 -0.16
N ILE A 378 -23.36 8.19 -0.02
CA ILE A 378 -22.63 8.96 -1.04
C ILE A 378 -22.54 8.18 -2.35
N SER A 379 -22.22 6.89 -2.29
CA SER A 379 -22.11 6.03 -3.48
C SER A 379 -23.44 5.95 -4.23
N LYS A 380 -24.57 5.81 -3.51
CA LYS A 380 -25.91 5.83 -4.11
C LYS A 380 -26.26 7.17 -4.74
N SER A 381 -25.91 8.28 -4.08
CA SER A 381 -26.10 9.64 -4.64
C SER A 381 -25.34 9.80 -5.94
N PHE A 382 -24.04 9.45 -5.94
CA PHE A 382 -23.22 9.52 -7.15
C PHE A 382 -23.74 8.63 -8.28
N ALA A 383 -24.20 7.41 -7.98
CA ALA A 383 -24.79 6.55 -9.01
C ALA A 383 -26.03 7.21 -9.65
N SER A 384 -26.89 7.83 -8.84
CA SER A 384 -28.07 8.54 -9.35
C SER A 384 -27.68 9.77 -10.18
N GLU A 385 -26.75 10.58 -9.68
CA GLU A 385 -26.26 11.78 -10.36
C GLU A 385 -25.57 11.45 -11.70
N MET A 386 -24.86 10.31 -11.78
CA MET A 386 -24.22 9.86 -13.02
C MET A 386 -25.23 9.38 -14.07
N ILE A 387 -26.31 8.72 -13.65
CA ILE A 387 -27.41 8.35 -14.55
C ILE A 387 -28.04 9.62 -15.15
N GLU A 388 -28.30 10.63 -14.32
CA GLU A 388 -28.85 11.91 -14.77
C GLU A 388 -27.90 12.64 -15.72
N ALA A 389 -26.62 12.74 -15.35
CA ALA A 389 -25.58 13.33 -16.20
C ALA A 389 -25.44 12.59 -17.55
N GLY A 390 -25.58 11.26 -17.56
CA GLY A 390 -25.58 10.44 -18.77
C GLY A 390 -26.76 10.78 -19.69
N GLN A 391 -27.97 10.96 -19.12
CA GLN A 391 -29.14 11.37 -19.88
C GLN A 391 -28.99 12.77 -20.49
N GLU A 392 -28.47 13.73 -19.72
CA GLU A 392 -28.17 15.08 -20.23
C GLU A 392 -27.14 15.06 -21.35
N THR A 393 -26.09 14.26 -21.19
CA THR A 393 -25.02 14.09 -22.20
C THR A 393 -25.56 13.47 -23.49
N HIS A 394 -26.46 12.48 -23.39
CA HIS A 394 -27.18 11.95 -24.54
C HIS A 394 -28.10 12.97 -25.21
N SER A 395 -28.75 13.85 -24.44
CA SER A 395 -29.56 14.93 -24.97
C SER A 395 -28.70 15.94 -25.75
N LEU A 396 -27.54 16.31 -25.20
CA LEU A 396 -26.57 17.18 -25.87
C LEU A 396 -26.06 16.56 -27.17
N ALA A 397 -25.75 15.25 -27.19
CA ALA A 397 -25.32 14.56 -28.40
C ALA A 397 -26.35 14.68 -29.54
N ARG A 398 -27.65 14.53 -29.23
CA ARG A 398 -28.73 14.71 -30.21
C ARG A 398 -28.90 16.17 -30.67
N ALA A 399 -28.66 17.12 -29.77
CA ALA A 399 -28.66 18.53 -30.14
C ALA A 399 -27.55 18.85 -31.14
N PHE A 400 -26.33 18.33 -30.95
CA PHE A 400 -25.23 18.54 -31.89
C PHE A 400 -25.41 17.83 -33.23
N ASP A 401 -25.98 16.62 -33.24
CA ASP A 401 -26.37 15.96 -34.50
C ASP A 401 -27.39 16.79 -35.29
N SER A 402 -28.30 17.48 -34.60
CA SER A 402 -29.28 18.37 -35.25
C SER A 402 -28.62 19.65 -35.76
N ILE A 403 -27.64 20.21 -35.02
CA ILE A 403 -26.83 21.35 -35.47
C ILE A 403 -26.01 20.98 -36.71
N ASP A 404 -25.40 19.80 -36.76
CA ASP A 404 -24.63 19.33 -37.92
C ASP A 404 -25.50 19.20 -39.18
N ARG A 405 -26.75 18.74 -39.02
CA ARG A 405 -27.75 18.72 -40.10
C ARG A 405 -28.09 20.14 -40.57
N GLU A 406 -28.38 21.05 -39.65
CA GLU A 406 -28.70 22.45 -39.96
C GLU A 406 -27.55 23.17 -40.69
N ILE A 407 -26.30 22.89 -40.32
CA ILE A 407 -25.11 23.44 -41.00
C ILE A 407 -25.01 22.91 -42.43
N THR A 408 -25.29 21.62 -42.62
CA THR A 408 -25.28 20.98 -43.95
C THR A 408 -26.34 21.62 -44.84
N ASP A 409 -27.56 21.80 -44.32
CA ASP A 409 -28.67 22.43 -45.04
C ASP A 409 -28.36 23.90 -45.36
N THR A 410 -27.76 24.63 -44.43
CA THR A 410 -27.30 26.01 -44.65
C THR A 410 -26.24 26.09 -45.75
N SER A 411 -25.30 25.14 -45.79
CA SER A 411 -24.26 25.09 -46.83
C SER A 411 -24.85 24.77 -48.22
N LEU A 412 -25.84 23.87 -48.29
CA LEU A 412 -26.56 23.58 -49.53
C LEU A 412 -27.36 24.80 -50.02
N ALA A 413 -28.04 25.50 -49.11
CA ALA A 413 -28.75 26.74 -49.44
C ALA A 413 -27.78 27.84 -49.93
N ALA A 414 -26.63 28.01 -49.27
CA ALA A 414 -25.59 28.95 -49.68
C ALA A 414 -25.12 28.68 -51.12
N LYS A 415 -24.89 27.41 -51.44
CA LYS A 415 -24.47 26.98 -52.77
C LYS A 415 -25.52 27.29 -53.83
N SER A 416 -26.80 26.98 -53.56
CA SER A 416 -27.90 27.27 -54.47
C SER A 416 -28.05 28.78 -54.71
N ILE A 417 -27.94 29.61 -53.68
CA ILE A 417 -27.98 31.08 -53.83
C ILE A 417 -26.78 31.57 -54.65
N SER A 418 -25.60 30.98 -54.48
CA SER A 418 -24.40 31.32 -55.26
C SER A 418 -24.58 31.04 -56.76
N GLU A 419 -25.17 29.89 -57.09
CA GLU A 419 -25.53 29.52 -58.46
C GLU A 419 -26.53 30.52 -59.07
N HIS A 420 -27.59 30.87 -58.35
CA HIS A 420 -28.54 31.89 -58.80
C HIS A 420 -27.92 33.28 -58.96
N ALA A 421 -27.01 33.68 -58.07
CA ALA A 421 -26.28 34.93 -58.18
C ALA A 421 -25.39 34.95 -59.42
N ARG A 422 -24.76 33.83 -59.78
CA ARG A 422 -23.96 33.69 -61.00
C ARG A 422 -24.82 33.84 -62.26
N ASP A 423 -25.96 33.16 -62.32
CA ASP A 423 -26.90 33.25 -63.46
C ASP A 423 -27.43 34.68 -63.63
N ALA A 424 -27.72 35.37 -62.53
CA ALA A 424 -28.11 36.77 -62.54
C ALA A 424 -27.01 37.68 -63.11
N ARG A 425 -25.74 37.47 -62.74
CA ARG A 425 -24.61 38.24 -63.31
C ARG A 425 -24.50 38.05 -64.82
N GLU A 426 -24.65 36.83 -65.31
CA GLU A 426 -24.58 36.55 -66.75
C GLU A 426 -25.71 37.25 -67.51
N THR A 427 -26.93 37.17 -66.98
CA THR A 427 -28.12 37.85 -67.56
C THR A 427 -27.95 39.36 -67.59
N VAL A 428 -27.39 39.95 -66.51
CA VAL A 428 -27.11 41.38 -66.42
C VAL A 428 -26.00 41.80 -67.38
N ALA A 429 -24.96 40.97 -67.57
CA ALA A 429 -23.89 41.22 -68.54
C ALA A 429 -24.42 41.26 -69.98
N LEU A 430 -25.30 40.33 -70.36
CA LEU A 430 -25.98 40.32 -71.65
C LEU A 430 -26.88 41.55 -71.82
N SER A 431 -27.63 41.93 -70.78
CA SER A 431 -28.51 43.10 -70.81
C SER A 431 -27.73 44.40 -71.00
N ARG A 432 -26.54 44.50 -70.39
CA ARG A 432 -25.62 45.64 -70.58
C ARG A 432 -25.16 45.72 -72.03
N GLN A 433 -24.75 44.61 -72.63
CA GLN A 433 -24.32 44.57 -74.03
C GLN A 433 -25.45 44.97 -74.98
N GLN A 434 -26.67 44.53 -74.72
CA GLN A 434 -27.85 44.94 -75.50
C GLN A 434 -28.11 46.45 -75.37
N ALA A 435 -28.03 47.01 -74.16
CA ALA A 435 -28.20 48.45 -73.94
C ALA A 435 -27.14 49.28 -74.68
N GLU A 436 -25.87 48.85 -74.66
CA GLU A 436 -24.77 49.48 -75.42
C GLU A 436 -25.02 49.42 -76.94
N SER A 437 -25.51 48.28 -77.45
CA SER A 437 -25.87 48.15 -78.87
C SER A 437 -27.02 49.08 -79.27
N ILE A 438 -28.04 49.24 -78.41
CA ILE A 438 -29.16 50.15 -78.68
C ILE A 438 -28.66 51.60 -78.67
N GLU A 439 -27.77 51.96 -77.74
CA GLU A 439 -27.15 53.29 -77.68
C GLU A 439 -26.42 53.64 -78.98
N GLN A 440 -25.65 52.69 -79.53
CA GLN A 440 -24.99 52.86 -80.84
C GLN A 440 -25.99 53.12 -81.97
N ILE A 441 -27.10 52.36 -82.03
CA ILE A 441 -28.15 52.54 -83.04
C ILE A 441 -28.81 53.92 -82.90
N VAL A 442 -29.15 54.34 -81.67
CA VAL A 442 -29.73 55.66 -81.38
C VAL A 442 -28.77 56.78 -81.78
N GLY A 443 -27.46 56.58 -81.59
CA GLY A 443 -26.42 57.48 -82.06
C GLY A 443 -26.44 57.66 -83.59
N VAL A 444 -26.56 56.56 -84.35
CA VAL A 444 -26.68 56.59 -85.81
C VAL A 444 -27.97 57.30 -86.24
N ILE A 445 -29.12 57.01 -85.61
CA ILE A 445 -30.40 57.67 -85.91
C ILE A 445 -30.29 59.18 -85.67
N THR A 446 -29.66 59.60 -84.57
CA THR A 446 -29.44 61.01 -84.25
C THR A 446 -28.57 61.68 -85.32
N ALA A 447 -27.53 61.00 -85.81
CA ALA A 447 -26.67 61.49 -86.89
C ALA A 447 -27.43 61.63 -88.22
N ILE A 448 -28.23 60.63 -88.60
CA ILE A 448 -29.09 60.66 -89.79
C ILE A 448 -30.10 61.81 -89.69
N ALA A 449 -30.76 61.97 -88.55
CA ALA A 449 -31.72 63.07 -88.34
C ALA A 449 -31.06 64.45 -88.51
N LYS A 450 -29.86 64.65 -87.95
CA LYS A 450 -29.07 65.88 -88.16
C LYS A 450 -28.72 66.10 -89.63
N GLN A 451 -28.28 65.06 -90.32
CA GLN A 451 -27.91 65.14 -91.74
C GLN A 451 -29.14 65.43 -92.62
N THR A 452 -30.27 64.78 -92.38
CA THR A 452 -31.54 65.02 -93.07
C THR A 452 -32.05 66.44 -92.82
N ASN A 453 -31.95 66.95 -91.60
CA ASN A 453 -32.31 68.33 -91.27
C ASN A 453 -31.44 69.35 -92.04
N LEU A 454 -30.13 69.10 -92.16
CA LEU A 454 -29.23 69.92 -92.98
C LEU A 454 -29.54 69.85 -94.48
N LEU A 455 -29.83 68.66 -95.01
CA LEU A 455 -30.25 68.48 -96.41
C LEU A 455 -31.56 69.20 -96.69
N ALA A 456 -32.54 69.07 -95.80
CA ALA A 456 -33.84 69.74 -95.91
C ALA A 456 -33.69 71.26 -95.84
N LEU A 457 -32.83 71.77 -94.95
CA LEU A 457 -32.50 73.20 -94.87
C LEU A 457 -31.90 73.71 -96.19
N ASN A 458 -30.93 72.98 -96.74
CA ASN A 458 -30.33 73.33 -98.04
C ASN A 458 -31.38 73.32 -99.17
N ALA A 459 -32.29 72.34 -99.16
CA ALA A 459 -33.38 72.27 -100.13
C ALA A 459 -34.38 73.43 -99.97
N THR A 460 -34.70 73.85 -98.74
CA THR A 460 -35.54 75.04 -98.49
C THR A 460 -34.88 76.31 -99.03
N ILE A 461 -33.55 76.48 -98.82
CA ILE A 461 -32.78 77.62 -99.33
C ILE A 461 -32.82 77.64 -100.87
N GLU A 462 -32.57 76.51 -101.52
CA GLU A 462 -32.55 76.46 -102.99
C GLU A 462 -33.95 76.63 -103.57
N SER A 463 -35.00 76.09 -102.92
CA SER A 463 -36.39 76.30 -103.32
C SER A 463 -36.81 77.78 -103.27
N ALA A 464 -36.33 78.53 -102.27
CA ALA A 464 -36.54 79.97 -102.19
C ALA A 464 -35.80 80.73 -103.31
N ARG A 465 -34.68 80.19 -103.81
CA ARG A 465 -33.85 80.78 -104.86
C ARG A 465 -34.47 80.68 -106.26
N VAL A 466 -35.21 79.60 -106.56
CA VAL A 466 -35.89 79.42 -107.85
C VAL A 466 -37.22 80.21 -107.95
N GLY A 467 -37.65 80.87 -106.88
CA GLY A 467 -38.86 81.71 -106.88
C GLY A 467 -40.17 80.91 -106.96
N PRO A 468 -41.24 81.41 -107.63
CA PRO A 468 -42.58 80.80 -107.58
C PRO A 468 -42.66 79.34 -108.04
N ALA A 469 -41.76 78.91 -108.94
CA ALA A 469 -41.69 77.53 -109.44
C ALA A 469 -41.23 76.52 -108.36
N GLY A 470 -40.55 76.98 -107.31
CA GLY A 470 -40.04 76.15 -106.21
C GLY A 470 -41.00 76.01 -105.02
N ALA A 471 -42.18 76.65 -105.04
CA ALA A 471 -43.07 76.74 -103.88
C ALA A 471 -43.54 75.37 -103.34
N GLY A 472 -43.87 74.42 -104.22
CA GLY A 472 -44.24 73.05 -103.81
C GLY A 472 -43.07 72.28 -103.18
N PHE A 473 -41.86 72.48 -103.69
CA PHE A 473 -40.63 71.88 -103.15
C PHE A 473 -40.26 72.47 -101.78
N ALA A 474 -40.50 73.77 -101.58
CA ALA A 474 -40.27 74.44 -100.30
C ALA A 474 -41.14 73.86 -99.17
N VAL A 475 -42.41 73.54 -99.46
CA VAL A 475 -43.33 72.90 -98.48
C VAL A 475 -42.82 71.51 -98.09
N VAL A 476 -42.43 70.68 -99.06
CA VAL A 476 -41.87 69.35 -98.79
C VAL A 476 -40.57 69.46 -97.98
N ALA A 477 -39.67 70.38 -98.33
CA ALA A 477 -38.43 70.57 -97.59
C ALA A 477 -38.69 71.02 -96.13
N ALA A 478 -39.66 71.90 -95.88
CA ALA A 478 -40.04 72.30 -94.53
C ALA A 478 -40.65 71.15 -93.71
N GLU A 479 -41.45 70.29 -94.34
CA GLU A 479 -42.01 69.09 -93.71
C GLU A 479 -40.91 68.09 -93.35
N VAL A 480 -39.98 67.81 -94.28
CA VAL A 480 -38.82 66.93 -94.03
C VAL A 480 -37.94 67.50 -92.91
N LYS A 481 -37.74 68.82 -92.86
CA LYS A 481 -36.99 69.49 -91.78
C LYS A 481 -37.67 69.27 -90.43
N THR A 482 -38.99 69.40 -90.37
CA THR A 482 -39.78 69.20 -89.15
C THR A 482 -39.72 67.75 -88.68
N LEU A 483 -39.90 66.78 -89.59
CA LEU A 483 -39.76 65.34 -89.28
C LEU A 483 -38.35 65.00 -88.79
N ALA A 484 -37.32 65.59 -89.40
CA ALA A 484 -35.94 65.38 -88.97
C ALA A 484 -35.68 65.93 -87.56
N SER A 485 -36.23 67.09 -87.20
CA SER A 485 -36.17 67.63 -85.84
C SER A 485 -36.90 66.72 -84.84
N GLN A 486 -38.14 66.33 -85.14
CA GLN A 486 -38.90 65.40 -84.29
C GLN A 486 -38.18 64.05 -84.10
N THR A 487 -37.51 63.55 -85.14
CA THR A 487 -36.71 62.32 -85.06
C THR A 487 -35.52 62.51 -84.13
N GLY A 488 -34.83 63.66 -84.21
CA GLY A 488 -33.72 64.01 -83.33
C GLY A 488 -34.13 64.11 -81.87
N ASP A 489 -35.26 64.76 -81.60
CA ASP A 489 -35.82 64.92 -80.24
C ASP A 489 -36.24 63.55 -79.68
N SER A 490 -36.96 62.75 -80.46
CA SER A 490 -37.36 61.38 -80.08
C SER A 490 -36.16 60.47 -79.81
N ALA A 491 -35.10 60.57 -80.63
CA ALA A 491 -33.85 59.85 -80.39
C ALA A 491 -33.15 60.31 -79.09
N GLY A 492 -33.27 61.60 -78.73
CA GLY A 492 -32.84 62.15 -77.45
C GLY A 492 -33.56 61.51 -76.27
N ASP A 493 -34.89 61.41 -76.32
CA ASP A 493 -35.70 60.78 -75.28
C ASP A 493 -35.38 59.29 -75.12
N VAL A 494 -35.20 58.57 -76.23
CA VAL A 494 -34.78 57.16 -76.21
C VAL A 494 -33.40 57.02 -75.56
N ARG A 495 -32.44 57.90 -75.87
CA ARG A 495 -31.11 57.89 -75.24
C ARG A 495 -31.21 58.05 -73.72
N GLY A 496 -31.99 59.01 -73.24
CA GLY A 496 -32.20 59.20 -71.79
C GLY A 496 -32.83 57.98 -71.11
N LYS A 497 -33.74 57.27 -71.80
CA LYS A 497 -34.29 56.00 -71.30
C LYS A 497 -33.23 54.90 -71.25
N ILE A 498 -32.36 54.80 -72.24
CA ILE A 498 -31.25 53.82 -72.25
C ILE A 498 -30.24 54.12 -71.14
N GLU A 499 -29.89 55.38 -70.90
CA GLU A 499 -29.03 55.79 -69.79
C GLU A 499 -29.64 55.39 -68.43
N ALA A 500 -30.96 55.56 -68.25
CA ALA A 500 -31.66 55.12 -67.04
C ALA A 500 -31.61 53.59 -66.86
N VAL A 501 -31.81 52.83 -67.94
CA VAL A 501 -31.69 51.35 -67.94
C VAL A 501 -30.25 50.92 -67.59
N GLN A 502 -29.23 51.57 -68.17
CA GLN A 502 -27.84 51.30 -67.80
C GLN A 502 -27.55 51.61 -66.33
N GLY A 503 -28.13 52.68 -65.78
CA GLY A 503 -28.06 53.00 -64.36
C GLY A 503 -28.65 51.90 -63.47
N GLN A 504 -29.83 51.38 -63.83
CA GLN A 504 -30.45 50.25 -63.14
C GLN A 504 -29.59 48.98 -63.23
N ILE A 505 -29.04 48.67 -64.41
CA ILE A 505 -28.12 47.55 -64.61
C ILE A 505 -26.92 47.64 -63.66
N ARG A 506 -26.28 48.81 -63.53
CA ARG A 506 -25.15 49.00 -62.59
C ARG A 506 -25.58 48.75 -61.14
N SER A 507 -26.76 49.23 -60.73
CA SER A 507 -27.30 48.99 -59.39
C SER A 507 -27.51 47.49 -59.11
N VAL A 508 -27.97 46.74 -60.11
CA VAL A 508 -28.13 45.29 -59.98
C VAL A 508 -26.78 44.60 -59.83
N VAL A 509 -25.77 44.97 -60.63
CA VAL A 509 -24.39 44.42 -60.50
C VAL A 509 -23.86 44.60 -59.07
N THR A 510 -23.90 45.82 -58.53
CA THR A 510 -23.43 46.11 -57.16
C THR A 510 -24.19 45.27 -56.11
N SER A 511 -25.49 45.09 -56.30
CA SER A 511 -26.32 44.29 -55.39
C SER A 511 -25.95 42.81 -55.44
N THR A 512 -25.66 42.27 -56.63
CA THR A 512 -25.23 40.87 -56.80
C THR A 512 -23.82 40.61 -56.27
N GLU A 513 -22.90 41.57 -56.38
CA GLU A 513 -21.57 41.51 -55.75
C GLU A 513 -21.67 41.51 -54.22
N SER A 514 -22.52 42.38 -53.66
CA SER A 514 -22.79 42.43 -52.22
C SER A 514 -23.41 41.12 -51.72
N LEU A 515 -24.36 40.56 -52.47
CA LEU A 515 -24.96 39.26 -52.18
C LEU A 515 -23.90 38.15 -52.14
N SER A 516 -22.92 38.20 -53.04
CA SER A 516 -21.88 37.16 -53.09
C SER A 516 -20.93 37.24 -51.90
N THR A 517 -20.58 38.45 -51.47
CA THR A 517 -19.80 38.68 -50.24
C THR A 517 -20.54 38.15 -49.00
N LEU A 518 -21.87 38.32 -48.96
CA LEU A 518 -22.71 37.81 -47.88
C LEU A 518 -22.75 36.27 -47.87
N ILE A 519 -22.82 35.63 -49.04
CA ILE A 519 -22.77 34.17 -49.18
C ILE A 519 -21.42 33.62 -48.71
N ASP A 520 -20.31 34.25 -49.09
CA ASP A 520 -18.97 33.85 -48.63
C ASP A 520 -18.87 33.94 -47.09
N SER A 521 -19.38 35.03 -46.52
CA SER A 521 -19.44 35.20 -45.06
C SER A 521 -20.33 34.15 -44.38
N MET A 522 -21.42 33.74 -45.03
CA MET A 522 -22.32 32.68 -44.54
C MET A 522 -21.62 31.31 -44.56
N ASN A 523 -20.86 31.01 -45.62
CA ASN A 523 -20.12 29.76 -45.73
C ASN A 523 -18.96 29.69 -44.72
N ASP A 524 -18.24 30.79 -44.53
CA ASP A 524 -17.23 30.90 -43.46
C ASP A 524 -17.85 30.74 -42.07
N GLY A 525 -19.03 31.33 -41.85
CA GLY A 525 -19.81 31.15 -40.62
C GLY A 525 -20.16 29.68 -40.38
N ALA A 526 -20.76 29.02 -41.37
CA ALA A 526 -21.10 27.59 -41.32
C ALA A 526 -19.86 26.72 -41.04
N GLY A 527 -18.73 27.02 -41.68
CA GLY A 527 -17.46 26.31 -41.45
C GLY A 527 -16.95 26.42 -40.01
N ARG A 528 -17.05 27.61 -39.39
CA ARG A 528 -16.70 27.79 -37.98
C ARG A 528 -17.63 27.02 -37.04
N VAL A 529 -18.94 27.06 -37.27
CA VAL A 529 -19.90 26.30 -36.45
C VAL A 529 -19.67 24.80 -36.61
N ALA A 530 -19.36 24.30 -37.81
CA ALA A 530 -19.03 22.89 -38.03
C ALA A 530 -17.78 22.45 -37.25
N ALA A 531 -16.75 23.29 -37.23
CA ALA A 531 -15.54 23.00 -36.45
C ALA A 531 -15.83 22.97 -34.94
N MET A 532 -16.63 23.91 -34.45
CA MET A 532 -17.07 23.95 -33.04
C MET A 532 -17.91 22.70 -32.68
N SER A 533 -18.86 22.33 -33.53
CA SER A 533 -19.73 21.17 -33.34
C SER A 533 -18.92 19.87 -33.23
N ARG A 534 -17.95 19.63 -34.14
CA ARG A 534 -17.01 18.49 -34.04
C ARG A 534 -16.23 18.48 -32.74
N GLY A 535 -15.76 19.64 -32.28
CA GLY A 535 -15.07 19.76 -30.99
C GLY A 535 -15.98 19.41 -29.80
N GLN A 536 -17.24 19.83 -29.84
CA GLN A 536 -18.23 19.54 -28.80
C GLN A 536 -18.64 18.06 -28.79
N THR A 537 -18.79 17.42 -29.95
CA THR A 537 -19.04 15.97 -30.04
C THR A 537 -17.91 15.17 -29.39
N SER A 538 -16.64 15.53 -29.64
CA SER A 538 -15.51 14.88 -28.97
C SER A 538 -15.50 15.14 -27.45
N ALA A 539 -15.89 16.34 -27.00
CA ALA A 539 -16.00 16.65 -25.58
C ALA A 539 -17.11 15.83 -24.90
N ILE A 540 -18.23 15.57 -25.58
CA ILE A 540 -19.33 14.72 -25.13
C ILE A 540 -18.90 13.26 -24.99
N GLU A 541 -18.14 12.73 -25.96
CA GLU A 541 -17.59 11.37 -25.85
C GLU A 541 -16.66 11.23 -24.63
N GLN A 542 -15.80 12.23 -24.39
CA GLN A 542 -14.96 12.27 -23.20
C GLN A 542 -15.76 12.41 -21.91
N LEU A 543 -16.87 13.15 -21.93
CA LEU A 543 -17.76 13.29 -20.79
C LEU A 543 -18.44 11.96 -20.46
N ASN A 544 -18.95 11.24 -21.48
CA ASN A 544 -19.51 9.90 -21.31
C ASN A 544 -18.49 8.93 -20.71
N ALA A 545 -17.25 8.92 -21.22
CA ALA A 545 -16.20 8.08 -20.66
C ALA A 545 -15.89 8.41 -19.18
N ARG A 546 -15.95 9.69 -18.81
CA ARG A 546 -15.78 10.12 -17.42
C ARG A 546 -16.95 9.71 -16.54
N ILE A 547 -18.18 9.81 -17.03
CA ILE A 547 -19.39 9.36 -16.33
C ILE A 547 -19.26 7.87 -16.00
N SER A 548 -18.96 7.02 -16.99
CA SER A 548 -18.77 5.59 -16.77
C SER A 548 -17.64 5.28 -15.78
N ALA A 549 -16.53 6.02 -15.83
CA ALA A 549 -15.44 5.85 -14.88
C ALA A 549 -15.82 6.26 -13.44
N VAL A 550 -16.71 7.24 -13.27
CA VAL A 550 -17.24 7.63 -11.95
C VAL A 550 -18.24 6.60 -11.44
N GLU A 551 -19.08 6.04 -12.31
CA GLU A 551 -19.99 4.94 -11.96
C GLU A 551 -19.21 3.72 -11.42
N GLU A 552 -18.16 3.30 -12.12
CA GLU A 552 -17.29 2.20 -11.70
C GLU A 552 -16.66 2.47 -10.32
N ARG A 553 -16.13 3.68 -10.13
CA ARG A 553 -15.55 4.10 -8.83
C ARG A 553 -16.58 4.15 -7.72
N SER A 554 -17.82 4.54 -8.03
CA SER A 554 -18.91 4.55 -7.06
C SER A 554 -19.26 3.13 -6.62
N GLN A 555 -19.23 2.17 -7.54
CA GLN A 555 -19.45 0.76 -7.21
C GLN A 555 -18.34 0.19 -6.31
N VAL A 556 -17.08 0.48 -6.61
CA VAL A 556 -15.94 0.11 -5.74
C VAL A 556 -16.07 0.76 -4.36
N LEU A 557 -16.53 2.01 -4.29
CA LEU A 557 -16.75 2.71 -3.03
C LEU A 557 -17.88 2.07 -2.20
N ALA A 558 -18.95 1.62 -2.85
CA ALA A 558 -20.03 0.87 -2.20
C ALA A 558 -19.52 -0.47 -1.64
N GLU A 559 -18.68 -1.19 -2.40
CA GLU A 559 -18.03 -2.43 -1.95
C GLU A 559 -17.13 -2.19 -0.74
N ALA A 560 -16.29 -1.15 -0.77
CA ALA A 560 -15.47 -0.76 0.37
C ALA A 560 -16.33 -0.42 1.61
N GLY A 561 -17.46 0.27 1.42
CA GLY A 561 -18.43 0.51 2.49
C GLY A 561 -18.99 -0.78 3.09
N MET A 562 -19.28 -1.79 2.27
CA MET A 562 -19.72 -3.11 2.74
C MET A 562 -18.60 -3.84 3.51
N GLU A 563 -17.37 -3.79 3.03
CA GLU A 563 -16.22 -4.41 3.69
C GLU A 563 -15.95 -3.79 5.07
N ILE A 564 -15.98 -2.46 5.17
CA ILE A 564 -15.83 -1.73 6.45
C ILE A 564 -16.93 -2.15 7.43
N ARG A 565 -18.18 -2.28 6.96
CA ARG A 565 -19.31 -2.73 7.80
C ARG A 565 -19.06 -4.15 8.31
N THR A 566 -18.68 -5.08 7.44
CA THR A 566 -18.38 -6.47 7.82
C THR A 566 -17.22 -6.54 8.81
N SER A 567 -16.16 -5.77 8.61
CA SER A 567 -15.02 -5.67 9.53
C SER A 567 -15.45 -5.12 10.89
N ALA A 568 -16.29 -4.07 10.90
CA ALA A 568 -16.84 -3.51 12.13
C ALA A 568 -17.69 -4.52 12.90
N ASP A 569 -18.49 -5.34 12.20
CA ASP A 569 -19.30 -6.41 12.80
C ASP A 569 -18.43 -7.52 13.41
N SER A 570 -17.37 -7.94 12.71
CA SER A 570 -16.40 -8.93 13.22
C SER A 570 -15.62 -8.41 14.44
N ASN A 571 -15.22 -7.14 14.42
CA ASN A 571 -14.57 -6.49 15.56
C ASN A 571 -15.51 -6.38 16.75
N LEU A 572 -16.82 -6.16 16.53
CA LEU A 572 -17.81 -6.16 17.61
C LEU A 572 -17.87 -7.50 18.34
N VAL A 573 -17.88 -8.60 17.58
CA VAL A 573 -17.84 -9.97 18.14
C VAL A 573 -16.56 -10.18 18.95
N SER A 574 -15.41 -9.74 18.41
CA SER A 574 -14.12 -9.85 19.10
C SER A 574 -14.09 -9.08 20.41
N VAL A 575 -14.65 -7.86 20.43
CA VAL A 575 -14.74 -7.06 21.67
C VAL A 575 -15.67 -7.73 22.69
N GLN A 576 -16.78 -8.34 22.24
CA GLN A 576 -17.66 -9.09 23.14
C GLN A 576 -16.91 -10.26 23.80
N GLN A 577 -16.15 -11.01 23.02
CA GLN A 577 -15.36 -12.14 23.54
C GLN A 577 -14.27 -11.70 24.53
N VAL A 578 -13.62 -10.55 24.29
CA VAL A 578 -12.64 -9.97 25.24
C VAL A 578 -13.32 -9.63 26.57
N GLN A 579 -14.53 -9.07 26.53
CA GLN A 579 -15.27 -8.74 27.74
C GLN A 579 -15.72 -9.98 28.52
N ASP A 580 -16.25 -10.99 27.82
CA ASP A 580 -16.63 -12.25 28.45
C ASP A 580 -15.41 -12.93 29.11
N THR A 581 -14.24 -12.86 28.47
CA THR A 581 -12.99 -13.39 29.02
C THR A 581 -12.50 -12.58 30.23
N ALA A 582 -12.63 -11.25 30.19
CA ALA A 582 -12.27 -10.37 31.30
C ALA A 582 -13.16 -10.62 32.52
N GLU A 583 -14.46 -10.83 32.31
CA GLU A 583 -15.44 -11.19 33.35
C GLU A 583 -15.08 -12.52 34.03
N ILE A 584 -14.72 -13.54 33.23
CA ILE A 584 -14.27 -14.84 33.76
C ILE A 584 -12.99 -14.67 34.59
N LEU A 585 -11.98 -13.97 34.05
CA LEU A 585 -10.71 -13.75 34.73
C LEU A 585 -10.91 -13.02 36.07
N LYS A 586 -11.81 -12.03 36.10
CA LYS A 586 -12.16 -11.30 37.33
C LYS A 586 -12.66 -12.26 38.42
N ARG A 587 -13.61 -13.12 38.10
CA ARG A 587 -14.15 -14.13 39.04
C ARG A 587 -13.07 -15.12 39.49
N THR A 588 -12.19 -15.54 38.59
CA THR A 588 -11.08 -16.43 38.93
C THR A 588 -10.09 -15.78 39.91
N LEU A 589 -9.77 -14.50 39.72
CA LEU A 589 -8.88 -13.75 40.62
C LEU A 589 -9.51 -13.53 41.99
N GLU A 590 -10.82 -13.27 42.06
CA GLU A 590 -11.57 -13.17 43.32
C GLU A 590 -11.54 -14.51 44.09
N SER A 591 -11.71 -15.64 43.40
CA SER A 591 -11.58 -16.97 44.01
C SER A 591 -10.16 -17.23 44.50
N LEU A 592 -9.15 -16.94 43.69
CA LEU A 592 -7.74 -17.14 44.06
C LEU A 592 -7.35 -16.31 45.29
N ALA A 593 -7.87 -15.08 45.40
CA ALA A 593 -7.66 -14.23 46.56
C ALA A 593 -8.20 -14.88 47.85
N LEU A 594 -9.42 -15.44 47.78
CA LEU A 594 -10.07 -16.12 48.89
C LEU A 594 -9.32 -17.42 49.28
N ASP A 595 -8.90 -18.21 48.29
CA ASP A 595 -8.18 -19.46 48.51
C ASP A 595 -6.80 -19.21 49.13
N ALA A 596 -6.08 -18.17 48.67
CA ALA A 596 -4.81 -17.78 49.25
C ALA A 596 -4.95 -17.32 50.71
N GLN A 597 -5.98 -16.52 51.02
CA GLN A 597 -6.26 -16.10 52.41
C GLN A 597 -6.61 -17.28 53.32
N ARG A 598 -7.35 -18.28 52.81
CA ARG A 598 -7.66 -19.51 53.57
C ARG A 598 -6.41 -20.34 53.81
N PHE A 599 -5.59 -20.56 52.77
CA PHE A 599 -4.34 -21.31 52.89
C PHE A 599 -3.38 -20.69 53.92
N THR A 600 -3.17 -19.38 53.87
CA THR A 600 -2.31 -18.67 54.84
C THR A 600 -2.85 -18.82 56.27
N ARG A 601 -4.17 -18.75 56.47
CA ARG A 601 -4.81 -18.96 57.78
C ARG A 601 -4.62 -20.39 58.29
N ASP A 602 -4.86 -21.37 57.44
CA ASP A 602 -4.75 -22.80 57.81
C ASP A 602 -3.29 -23.18 58.12
N LEU A 603 -2.33 -22.62 57.39
CA LEU A 603 -0.90 -22.80 57.64
C LEU A 603 -0.45 -22.22 59.00
N LEU A 604 -1.06 -21.11 59.43
CA LEU A 604 -0.72 -20.40 60.67
C LEU A 604 -1.49 -20.91 61.90
N HIS A 605 -2.60 -21.64 61.72
CA HIS A 605 -3.48 -22.09 62.81
C HIS A 605 -3.70 -23.62 62.87
N GLY A 606 -3.03 -24.38 61.99
CA GLY A 606 -3.26 -25.81 61.76
C GLY A 606 -2.72 -26.81 62.78
N GLU A 607 -2.04 -26.38 63.86
CA GLU A 607 -1.64 -27.28 64.94
C GLU A 607 -2.55 -27.10 66.17
N ARG A 608 -3.71 -27.78 66.17
CA ARG A 608 -4.34 -28.24 67.42
C ARG A 608 -3.94 -29.70 67.63
N PRO A 609 -3.38 -30.08 68.79
CA PRO A 609 -2.98 -31.46 69.04
C PRO A 609 -4.23 -32.35 69.10
N ILE A 610 -4.18 -33.47 68.38
CA ILE A 610 -5.12 -34.58 68.52
C ILE A 610 -4.87 -35.19 69.90
N ASP A 611 -5.83 -35.02 70.80
CA ASP A 611 -5.85 -35.65 72.11
C ASP A 611 -6.13 -37.15 71.93
N ILE A 612 -5.07 -37.97 71.94
CA ILE A 612 -5.19 -39.42 71.98
C ILE A 612 -5.32 -39.79 73.46
N GLN A 613 -6.55 -39.86 73.97
CA GLN A 613 -6.82 -40.43 75.28
C GLN A 613 -6.51 -41.94 75.27
N PRO A 614 -5.83 -42.48 76.31
CA PRO A 614 -5.65 -43.92 76.44
C PRO A 614 -6.96 -44.59 76.84
N GLU A 615 -7.26 -45.68 76.14
CA GLU A 615 -8.37 -46.60 76.38
C GLU A 615 -8.36 -47.14 77.83
N PRO A 616 -9.47 -47.08 78.58
CA PRO A 616 -9.55 -47.73 79.89
C PRO A 616 -9.81 -49.23 79.71
N VAL A 617 -8.98 -50.04 80.37
CA VAL A 617 -9.21 -51.47 80.60
C VAL A 617 -10.45 -51.61 81.48
N ASP A 618 -11.54 -52.10 80.90
CA ASP A 618 -12.73 -52.46 81.67
C ASP A 618 -12.58 -53.89 82.22
N ARG A 619 -12.60 -54.00 83.54
CA ARG A 619 -12.77 -55.24 84.30
C ARG A 619 -14.19 -55.21 84.84
N ASP A 620 -14.87 -56.35 84.72
CA ASP A 620 -16.19 -56.73 85.25
C ASP A 620 -17.40 -56.48 84.34
N GLU A 621 -17.70 -57.48 83.51
CA GLU A 621 -19.08 -57.96 83.32
C GLU A 621 -19.10 -59.50 83.30
N THR A 622 -18.92 -60.09 84.47
CA THR A 622 -19.55 -61.37 84.81
C THR A 622 -20.89 -61.10 85.49
N GLN A 623 -21.99 -61.09 84.73
CA GLN A 623 -23.32 -61.51 85.17
C GLN A 623 -24.33 -61.47 84.00
N SER A 624 -24.61 -62.65 83.43
CA SER A 624 -25.96 -63.26 83.32
C SER A 624 -26.62 -62.95 81.96
N ALA A 625 -26.82 -63.88 81.02
CA ALA A 625 -27.32 -65.25 81.11
C ALA A 625 -28.57 -65.35 82.00
N LEU A 626 -29.67 -64.79 81.51
CA LEU A 626 -30.93 -65.49 81.24
C LEU A 626 -31.66 -64.83 80.07
#